data_AF-A0AAE6W3P2-F1
#
_entry.id   AF-A0AAE6W3P2-F1
#
_cell.length_a   1.000
_cell.length_b   1.000
_cell.length_c   1.000
_cell.angle_alpha   90.00
_cell.angle_beta   90.00
_cell.angle_gamma   90.00
#
_symmetry.space_group_name_H-M   'P 1'
#
loop_
_entity.id
_entity.type
_entity.pdbx_description
1 polymer ?
#
loop_
_entity_poly.entity_id
_entity_poly.type
_entity_poly.pdbx_seq_one_letter_code
_entity_poly.pdbx_strand_id
1 'polypeptide(L)'
;MSSTADESPLRGVAQSAEATATYLTDIQHALMDIGRQLETLQHETRVHLRGTHVKGDRWKEAYLRALPVEAAMKKTIRDLKKAVDDLERVTFKRRAHQEKVNALPAIRREKQLAKARKKNPTQIQAAPRNSAETPQGVSGAAGMGYGNPASIHDMKRKSA
;
A
#
# COMPACT_ATOMS: atom_id res chain seq x y z
N MET A 1 -31.22 31.15 -6.89
CA MET A 1 -31.62 29.78 -7.26
C MET A 1 -30.39 29.09 -7.82
N SER A 2 -29.89 28.07 -7.10
CA SER A 2 -28.58 27.45 -7.32
C SER A 2 -28.63 26.49 -8.50
N SER A 3 -27.82 26.71 -9.53
CA SER A 3 -27.61 25.75 -10.63
C SER A 3 -26.47 24.82 -10.23
N THR A 4 -26.80 23.67 -9.62
CA THR A 4 -25.86 22.59 -9.29
C THR A 4 -25.99 21.42 -10.27
N ALA A 5 -26.35 21.68 -11.52
CA ALA A 5 -26.66 20.65 -12.51
C ALA A 5 -25.45 20.22 -13.37
N ASP A 6 -24.22 20.62 -13.00
CA ASP A 6 -22.98 20.27 -13.71
C ASP A 6 -21.92 19.61 -12.80
N GLU A 7 -22.32 18.93 -11.73
CA GLU A 7 -21.39 18.02 -11.06
C GLU A 7 -21.32 16.71 -11.86
N SER A 8 -20.23 16.57 -12.63
CA SER A 8 -19.87 15.32 -13.30
C SER A 8 -20.15 14.12 -12.38
N PRO A 9 -20.89 13.09 -12.84
CA PRO A 9 -21.33 11.97 -12.00
C PRO A 9 -20.19 11.25 -11.27
N LEU A 10 -18.96 11.36 -11.78
CA LEU A 10 -17.75 10.80 -11.19
C LEU A 10 -17.26 11.55 -9.94
N ARG A 11 -17.71 12.78 -9.72
CA ARG A 11 -17.35 13.55 -8.52
C ARG A 11 -17.89 12.89 -7.25
N GLY A 12 -19.14 12.43 -7.28
CA GLY A 12 -19.74 11.67 -6.16
C GLY A 12 -19.01 10.35 -5.91
N VAL A 13 -18.64 9.64 -6.99
CA VAL A 13 -17.87 8.39 -6.91
C VAL A 13 -16.51 8.61 -6.26
N ALA A 14 -15.79 9.68 -6.62
CA ALA A 14 -14.44 9.96 -6.11
C ALA A 14 -14.40 10.28 -4.61
N GLN A 15 -15.48 10.85 -4.07
CA GLN A 15 -15.57 11.22 -2.65
C GLN A 15 -15.59 9.99 -1.73
N SER A 16 -16.16 8.87 -2.17
CA SER A 16 -16.24 7.63 -1.39
C SER A 16 -15.29 6.55 -1.90
N ALA A 17 -14.50 5.97 -0.99
CA ALA A 17 -13.63 4.85 -1.33
C ALA A 17 -14.42 3.60 -1.78
N GLU A 18 -15.59 3.38 -1.18
CA GLU A 18 -16.47 2.25 -1.52
C GLU A 18 -17.12 2.47 -2.89
N ALA A 19 -17.65 3.67 -3.15
CA ALA A 19 -18.23 3.99 -4.45
C ALA A 19 -17.18 3.89 -5.57
N THR A 20 -15.95 4.35 -5.31
CA THR A 20 -14.83 4.18 -6.24
C THR A 20 -14.54 2.70 -6.49
N ALA A 21 -14.58 1.85 -5.46
CA ALA A 21 -14.33 0.41 -5.62
C ALA A 21 -15.40 -0.25 -6.50
N THR A 22 -16.69 -0.02 -6.23
CA THR A 22 -17.79 -0.55 -7.04
C THR A 22 -17.67 -0.11 -8.49
N TYR A 23 -17.46 1.19 -8.72
CA TYR A 23 -17.34 1.73 -10.07
C TYR A 23 -16.15 1.12 -10.85
N LEU A 24 -15.01 0.92 -10.18
CA LEU A 24 -13.85 0.29 -10.81
C LEU A 24 -14.07 -1.20 -11.06
N THR A 25 -14.81 -1.91 -10.21
CA THR A 25 -15.20 -3.31 -10.44
C THR A 25 -16.12 -3.47 -11.65
N ASP A 26 -17.07 -2.56 -11.85
CA ASP A 26 -17.93 -2.57 -13.05
C ASP A 26 -17.10 -2.38 -14.32
N ILE A 27 -16.12 -1.47 -14.29
CA ILE A 27 -15.16 -1.29 -15.39
C ILE A 27 -14.33 -2.56 -15.60
N GLN A 28 -13.85 -3.21 -14.55
CA GLN A 28 -13.09 -4.46 -14.66
C GLN A 28 -13.90 -5.54 -15.35
N HIS A 29 -15.17 -5.74 -14.96
CA HIS A 29 -16.04 -6.71 -15.62
C HIS A 29 -16.21 -6.40 -17.11
N ALA A 30 -16.48 -5.15 -17.45
CA ALA A 30 -16.59 -4.73 -18.85
C ALA A 30 -15.30 -4.98 -19.64
N LEU A 31 -14.13 -4.67 -19.06
CA LEU A 31 -12.83 -4.94 -19.70
C LEU A 31 -12.56 -6.44 -19.85
N MET A 32 -12.97 -7.27 -18.89
CA MET A 32 -12.84 -8.72 -18.98
C MET A 32 -13.78 -9.33 -20.04
N ASP A 33 -14.98 -8.77 -20.21
CA ASP A 33 -15.89 -9.15 -21.31
C ASP A 33 -15.28 -8.79 -22.68
N ILE A 34 -14.78 -7.56 -22.82
CA ILE A 34 -14.07 -7.12 -24.03
C ILE A 34 -12.85 -8.01 -24.27
N GLY A 35 -12.11 -8.38 -23.22
CA GLY A 35 -10.96 -9.27 -23.32
C GLY A 35 -11.31 -10.63 -23.90
N ARG A 36 -12.42 -11.24 -23.44
CA ARG A 36 -12.93 -12.50 -23.99
C ARG A 36 -13.32 -12.37 -25.46
N GLN A 37 -14.01 -11.29 -25.84
CA GLN A 37 -14.36 -11.02 -27.23
C GLN A 37 -13.12 -10.84 -28.12
N LEU A 38 -12.08 -10.16 -27.62
CA LEU A 38 -10.82 -9.99 -28.34
C LEU A 38 -10.04 -11.29 -28.50
N GLU A 39 -10.08 -12.19 -27.50
CA GLU A 39 -9.48 -13.52 -27.61
C GLU A 39 -10.17 -14.36 -28.70
N THR A 40 -11.51 -14.33 -28.75
CA THR A 40 -12.28 -14.97 -29.83
C THR A 40 -11.91 -14.35 -31.18
N LEU A 41 -11.94 -13.02 -31.30
CA LEU A 41 -11.60 -12.33 -32.54
C LEU A 41 -10.16 -12.64 -32.99
N GLN A 42 -9.22 -12.77 -32.06
CA GLN A 42 -7.84 -13.14 -32.37
C GLN A 42 -7.77 -14.54 -32.99
N HIS A 43 -8.53 -15.48 -32.45
CA HIS A 43 -8.60 -16.83 -33.00
C HIS A 43 -9.13 -16.82 -34.42
N GLU A 44 -10.28 -16.19 -34.65
CA GLU A 44 -10.92 -16.10 -35.97
C GLU A 44 -10.03 -15.38 -36.98
N THR A 45 -9.44 -14.25 -36.59
CA THR A 45 -8.51 -13.48 -37.44
C THR A 45 -7.29 -14.31 -37.82
N ARG A 46 -6.72 -15.07 -36.87
CA ARG A 46 -5.59 -15.96 -37.14
C ARG A 46 -5.97 -17.05 -38.14
N VAL A 47 -7.12 -17.69 -37.97
CA VAL A 47 -7.60 -18.75 -38.87
C VAL A 47 -7.82 -18.17 -40.27
N HIS A 48 -8.52 -17.04 -40.36
CA HIS A 48 -8.83 -16.38 -41.63
C HIS A 48 -7.56 -15.92 -42.36
N LEU A 49 -6.68 -15.14 -41.71
CA LEU A 49 -5.50 -14.57 -42.37
C LEU A 49 -4.51 -15.65 -42.81
N ARG A 50 -4.31 -16.69 -42.00
CA ARG A 50 -3.40 -17.80 -42.38
C ARG A 50 -3.98 -18.71 -43.46
N GLY A 51 -5.31 -18.80 -43.56
CA GLY A 51 -5.99 -19.55 -44.61
C GLY A 51 -6.18 -18.78 -45.91
N THR A 52 -5.99 -17.46 -45.91
CA THR A 52 -6.17 -16.60 -47.09
C THR A 52 -4.90 -16.58 -47.93
N HIS A 53 -4.83 -17.51 -48.88
CA HIS A 53 -3.75 -17.61 -49.85
C HIS A 53 -3.99 -16.72 -51.06
N VAL A 54 -2.93 -16.05 -51.51
CA VAL A 54 -2.92 -15.25 -52.75
C VAL A 54 -2.21 -16.04 -53.84
N LYS A 55 -2.61 -15.85 -55.10
CA LYS A 55 -1.98 -16.53 -56.24
C LYS A 55 -0.47 -16.22 -56.27
N GLY A 56 0.34 -17.28 -56.26
CA GLY A 56 1.80 -17.18 -56.21
C GLY A 56 2.39 -17.34 -54.80
N ASP A 57 1.55 -17.44 -53.77
CA ASP A 57 2.02 -17.65 -52.40
C ASP A 57 2.82 -18.95 -52.27
N ARG A 58 4.05 -18.87 -51.77
CA ARG A 58 4.85 -20.03 -51.37
C ARG A 58 4.40 -20.57 -50.01
N TRP A 59 4.95 -21.72 -49.63
CA TRP A 59 4.73 -22.29 -48.30
C TRP A 59 5.12 -21.28 -47.21
N LYS A 60 4.15 -20.93 -46.36
CA LYS A 60 4.23 -19.97 -45.24
C LYS A 60 4.09 -18.48 -45.56
N GLU A 61 3.92 -18.06 -46.81
CA GLU A 61 3.80 -16.61 -47.11
C GLU A 61 2.54 -15.97 -46.48
N ALA A 62 1.39 -16.66 -46.56
CA ALA A 62 0.17 -16.22 -45.86
C ALA A 62 0.36 -16.13 -44.34
N TYR A 63 1.11 -17.08 -43.75
CA TYR A 63 1.46 -17.07 -42.33
C TYR A 63 2.33 -15.86 -41.95
N LEU A 64 3.40 -15.59 -42.71
CA LEU A 64 4.30 -14.47 -42.44
C LEU A 64 3.58 -13.12 -42.57
N ARG A 65 2.63 -13.00 -43.51
CA ARG A 65 1.78 -11.82 -43.67
C ARG A 65 0.82 -11.61 -42.50
N ALA A 66 0.36 -12.69 -41.87
CA ALA A 66 -0.54 -12.63 -40.72
C ALA A 66 0.17 -12.25 -39.41
N LEU A 67 1.47 -12.55 -39.28
CA LEU A 67 2.24 -12.34 -38.04
C LEU A 67 2.15 -10.94 -37.42
N PRO A 68 2.26 -9.83 -38.17
CA PRO A 68 2.19 -8.48 -37.59
C PRO A 68 0.83 -8.22 -36.93
N VAL A 69 -0.26 -8.67 -37.56
CA VAL A 69 -1.62 -8.52 -37.04
C VAL A 69 -1.79 -9.35 -35.76
N GLU A 70 -1.36 -10.61 -35.80
CA GLU A 70 -1.44 -11.49 -34.63
C GLU A 70 -0.63 -10.97 -33.43
N ALA A 71 0.55 -10.42 -33.69
CA ALA A 71 1.41 -9.81 -32.68
C ALA A 71 0.73 -8.58 -32.05
N ALA A 72 0.14 -7.70 -32.87
CA ALA A 72 -0.60 -6.54 -32.40
C ALA A 72 -1.82 -6.93 -31.55
N MET A 73 -2.59 -7.94 -31.97
CA MET A 73 -3.72 -8.46 -31.19
C MET A 73 -3.27 -9.06 -29.85
N LYS A 74 -2.19 -9.87 -29.87
CA LYS A 74 -1.64 -10.47 -28.64
C LYS A 74 -1.14 -9.41 -27.67
N LYS A 75 -0.53 -8.33 -28.17
CA LYS A 75 -0.11 -7.19 -27.35
C LYS A 75 -1.31 -6.49 -26.73
N THR A 76 -2.34 -6.22 -27.52
CA THR A 76 -3.57 -5.55 -27.06
C THR A 76 -4.25 -6.33 -25.94
N ILE A 77 -4.41 -7.65 -26.09
CA ILE A 77 -4.98 -8.52 -25.05
C ILE A 77 -4.13 -8.49 -23.76
N ARG A 78 -2.80 -8.49 -23.89
CA ARG A 78 -1.89 -8.39 -22.74
C ARG A 78 -2.03 -7.05 -22.02
N ASP A 79 -2.05 -5.95 -22.77
CA ASP A 79 -2.16 -4.60 -22.21
C ASP A 79 -3.52 -4.42 -21.51
N LEU A 80 -4.59 -5.01 -22.06
CA LEU A 80 -5.90 -5.03 -21.42
C LEU A 80 -5.90 -5.80 -20.09
N LYS A 81 -5.28 -6.99 -20.03
CA LYS A 81 -5.13 -7.76 -18.78
C LYS A 81 -4.36 -6.95 -17.73
N LYS A 82 -3.27 -6.29 -18.15
CA LYS A 82 -2.51 -5.39 -17.28
C LYS A 82 -3.35 -4.21 -16.78
N ALA A 83 -4.21 -3.63 -17.64
CA ALA A 83 -5.09 -2.55 -17.24
C ALA A 83 -6.07 -3.01 -16.13
N VAL A 84 -6.63 -4.22 -16.25
CA VAL A 84 -7.48 -4.81 -15.20
C VAL A 84 -6.73 -4.95 -13.87
N ASP A 85 -5.51 -5.49 -13.89
CA ASP A 85 -4.66 -5.62 -12.70
C ASP A 85 -4.34 -4.25 -12.07
N ASP A 86 -4.07 -3.24 -12.90
CA ASP A 86 -3.76 -1.90 -12.42
C ASP A 86 -5.00 -1.22 -11.80
N LEU A 87 -6.22 -1.52 -12.27
CA LEU A 87 -7.46 -1.06 -11.62
C LEU A 87 -7.62 -1.68 -10.22
N GLU A 88 -7.28 -2.96 -10.03
CA GLU A 88 -7.31 -3.60 -8.70
C GLU A 88 -6.31 -2.94 -7.74
N ARG A 89 -5.14 -2.55 -8.25
CA ARG A 89 -4.16 -1.81 -7.45
C ARG A 89 -4.68 -0.43 -7.04
N VAL A 90 -5.44 0.23 -7.91
CA VAL A 90 -6.04 1.53 -7.60
C VAL A 90 -7.09 1.41 -6.50
N THR A 91 -7.99 0.41 -6.57
CA THR A 91 -8.99 0.19 -5.51
C THR A 91 -8.33 -0.06 -4.16
N PHE A 92 -7.31 -0.93 -4.11
CA PHE A 92 -6.53 -1.21 -2.90
C PHE A 92 -5.88 0.06 -2.33
N LYS A 93 -5.17 0.83 -3.17
CA LYS A 93 -4.50 2.07 -2.75
C LYS A 93 -5.48 3.13 -2.26
N ARG A 94 -6.64 3.29 -2.91
CA ARG A 94 -7.68 4.24 -2.52
C ARG A 94 -8.27 3.90 -1.15
N ARG A 95 -8.51 2.62 -0.88
CA ARG A 95 -8.97 2.13 0.42
C ARG A 95 -7.92 2.37 1.52
N ALA A 96 -6.67 1.98 1.27
CA ALA A 96 -5.58 2.22 2.22
C ALA A 96 -5.37 3.72 2.52
N HIS A 97 -5.57 4.59 1.53
CA HIS A 97 -5.56 6.03 1.75
C HIS A 97 -6.70 6.49 2.68
N GLN A 98 -7.92 5.99 2.46
CA GLN A 98 -9.07 6.33 3.30
C GLN A 98 -8.86 5.90 4.75
N GLU A 99 -8.38 4.69 4.98
CA GLU A 99 -8.09 4.16 6.32
C GLU A 99 -7.04 5.01 7.05
N LYS A 100 -5.97 5.43 6.35
CA LYS A 100 -4.97 6.34 6.90
C LYS A 100 -5.57 7.69 7.29
N VAL A 101 -6.43 8.27 6.45
CA VAL A 101 -7.10 9.54 6.74
C VAL A 101 -8.03 9.40 7.96
N ASN A 102 -8.79 8.32 8.04
CA ASN A 102 -9.68 8.03 9.16
C ASN A 102 -8.93 7.84 10.49
N ALA A 103 -7.68 7.37 10.45
CA ALA A 103 -6.83 7.23 11.63
C ALA A 103 -6.19 8.55 12.12
N LEU A 104 -6.12 9.58 11.27
CA LEU A 104 -5.45 10.85 11.60
C LEU A 104 -5.99 11.55 12.87
N PRO A 105 -7.31 11.61 13.15
CA PRO A 105 -7.82 12.26 14.35
C PRO A 105 -7.29 11.63 15.64
N ALA A 106 -7.24 10.30 15.72
CA ALA A 106 -6.69 9.59 16.87
C ALA A 106 -5.19 9.89 17.05
N ILE A 107 -4.42 9.77 15.96
CA ILE A 107 -2.98 10.07 15.94
C ILE A 107 -2.71 11.54 16.37
N ARG A 108 -3.55 12.48 15.94
CA ARG A 108 -3.41 13.90 16.31
C ARG A 108 -3.71 14.12 17.80
N ARG A 109 -4.73 13.47 18.36
CA ARG A 109 -5.06 13.53 19.80
C ARG A 109 -3.92 12.97 20.65
N GLU A 110 -3.40 11.80 20.30
CA GLU A 110 -2.26 11.19 21.00
C GLU A 110 -1.02 12.08 20.97
N LYS A 111 -0.72 12.68 19.80
CA LYS A 111 0.39 13.64 19.68
C LYS A 111 0.19 14.90 20.53
N GLN A 112 -1.04 15.40 20.64
CA GLN A 112 -1.35 16.54 21.51
C GLN A 112 -1.19 16.19 22.99
N LEU A 113 -1.66 15.02 23.42
CA LEU A 113 -1.46 14.53 24.79
C LEU A 113 0.02 14.32 25.12
N ALA A 114 0.79 13.73 24.20
CA ALA A 114 2.24 13.57 24.36
C ALA A 114 2.96 14.92 24.46
N LYS A 115 2.56 15.92 23.67
CA LYS A 115 3.09 17.29 23.77
C LYS A 115 2.73 17.93 25.12
N ALA A 116 1.49 17.75 25.60
CA ALA A 116 1.06 18.27 26.90
C ALA A 116 1.87 17.63 28.06
N ARG A 117 2.09 16.31 28.03
CA ARG A 117 2.93 15.58 28.99
C ARG A 117 4.38 16.04 28.99
N LYS A 118 4.94 16.38 27.81
CA LYS A 118 6.29 16.94 27.70
C LYS A 118 6.38 18.38 28.21
N LYS A 119 5.33 19.19 27.99
CA LYS A 119 5.29 20.59 28.42
C LYS A 119 5.08 20.74 29.93
N ASN A 120 4.32 19.84 30.53
CA ASN A 120 4.14 19.72 31.97
C ASN A 120 4.83 18.43 32.43
N PRO A 121 6.17 18.40 32.57
CA PRO A 121 6.81 17.27 33.22
C PRO A 121 6.20 17.19 34.62
N THR A 122 5.42 16.13 34.88
CA THR A 122 4.98 15.83 36.23
C THR A 122 6.25 15.76 37.05
N GLN A 123 6.45 16.70 37.97
CA GLN A 123 7.54 16.63 38.93
C GLN A 123 7.41 15.27 39.59
N ILE A 124 8.31 14.36 39.24
CA ILE A 124 8.49 13.11 39.96
C ILE A 124 8.82 13.59 41.36
N GLN A 125 7.86 13.50 42.29
CA GLN A 125 8.13 13.80 43.68
C GLN A 125 9.29 12.88 44.06
N ALA A 126 10.43 13.50 44.37
CA ALA A 126 11.57 12.77 44.88
C ALA A 126 11.08 11.98 46.09
N ALA A 127 11.42 10.70 46.16
CA ALA A 127 11.11 9.85 47.29
C ALA A 127 11.46 10.59 48.60
N PRO A 128 10.64 10.49 49.66
CA PRO A 128 10.85 11.25 50.89
C PRO A 128 12.29 11.02 51.37
N ARG A 129 13.09 12.09 51.41
CA ARG A 129 14.39 12.05 52.08
C ARG A 129 14.08 11.94 53.56
N ASN A 130 14.22 10.73 54.10
CA ASN A 130 14.33 10.54 55.54
C ASN A 130 15.57 11.30 56.02
N SER A 131 15.33 12.47 56.60
CA SER A 131 16.31 13.24 57.35
C SER A 131 16.46 12.60 58.72
N ALA A 132 17.57 11.90 58.96
CA ALA A 132 18.08 11.60 60.28
C ALA A 132 19.60 11.74 60.25
N GLU A 133 20.06 12.90 60.70
CA GLU A 133 21.24 13.15 61.55
C GLU A 133 22.53 12.30 61.33
N THR A 134 23.56 12.98 60.81
CA THR A 134 25.02 12.71 60.94
C THR A 134 25.48 12.65 62.43
N PRO A 135 26.64 12.06 62.83
CA PRO A 135 27.94 12.21 62.15
C PRO A 135 29.04 11.11 62.35
N GLN A 136 30.17 11.30 61.65
CA GLN A 136 31.55 10.82 61.90
C GLN A 136 31.87 9.30 61.97
N GLY A 137 32.70 8.87 61.00
CA GLY A 137 33.83 7.94 61.10
C GLY A 137 33.69 6.64 61.90
N VAL A 138 33.89 5.49 61.24
CA VAL A 138 34.74 4.37 61.68
C VAL A 138 34.75 3.30 60.60
N SER A 139 35.96 2.81 60.31
CA SER A 139 36.28 1.69 59.45
C SER A 139 35.66 0.37 59.93
N GLY A 140 35.20 -0.45 58.99
CA GLY A 140 35.15 -1.91 59.13
C GLY A 140 33.80 -2.51 59.52
N ALA A 141 33.18 -3.20 58.58
CA ALA A 141 32.64 -4.56 58.76
C ALA A 141 32.02 -5.06 57.45
N ALA A 142 32.42 -6.26 57.04
CA ALA A 142 31.93 -6.98 55.88
C ALA A 142 30.45 -7.39 56.07
N GLY A 143 29.67 -7.31 55.00
CA GLY A 143 28.33 -7.90 54.95
C GLY A 143 27.40 -7.30 53.90
N MET A 144 27.24 -8.01 52.77
CA MET A 144 26.10 -8.02 51.83
C MET A 144 25.24 -6.76 51.65
N GLY A 145 25.26 -6.19 50.45
CA GLY A 145 24.21 -5.26 50.01
C GLY A 145 24.39 -4.74 48.59
N TYR A 146 23.79 -5.45 47.63
CA TYR A 146 23.44 -5.03 46.26
C TYR A 146 24.14 -3.76 45.72
N GLY A 147 25.16 -3.96 44.89
CA GLY A 147 25.74 -2.92 44.06
C GLY A 147 24.75 -2.39 43.01
N ASN A 148 24.80 -1.08 42.80
CA ASN A 148 24.07 -0.30 41.78
C ASN A 148 23.87 -1.03 40.45
N PRO A 149 22.73 -0.82 39.74
CA PRO A 149 22.51 -1.41 38.43
C PRO A 149 23.58 -0.91 37.45
N ALA A 150 24.38 -1.85 36.94
CA ALA A 150 25.27 -1.60 35.81
C ALA A 150 24.42 -1.23 34.58
N SER A 151 24.74 -0.11 33.96
CA SER A 151 24.11 0.36 32.72
C SER A 151 24.17 -0.72 31.64
N ILE A 152 23.05 -0.96 30.96
CA ILE A 152 22.85 -2.01 29.92
C ILE A 152 23.83 -1.85 28.74
N HIS A 153 24.51 -0.71 28.62
CA HIS A 153 25.44 -0.42 27.54
C HIS A 153 26.84 -1.04 27.68
N ASP A 154 27.20 -1.61 28.84
CA ASP A 154 28.55 -2.18 29.05
C ASP A 154 28.68 -3.69 28.74
N MET A 155 27.60 -4.39 28.39
CA MET A 155 27.65 -5.85 28.16
C MET A 155 28.03 -6.27 26.72
N LYS A 156 29.01 -5.62 26.08
CA LYS A 156 29.50 -6.09 24.76
C LYS A 156 31.01 -5.93 24.54
N ARG A 157 31.78 -6.87 25.11
CA ARG A 157 33.10 -7.42 24.71
C ARG A 157 33.73 -8.00 26.00
N LYS A 158 34.23 -9.21 26.12
CA LYS A 158 34.85 -10.23 25.24
C LYS A 158 34.80 -11.55 26.03
N SER A 159 34.76 -12.69 25.35
CA SER A 159 35.52 -13.86 25.79
C SER A 159 36.05 -14.56 24.55
N ALA A 160 37.34 -14.37 24.32
CA ALA A 160 38.23 -15.34 23.68
C ALA A 160 38.87 -16.14 24.81
#